data_AF-A0A3Q3WEU9-F1
#
_entry.id   AF-A0A3Q3WEU9-F1
#
_cell.length_a   1.000
_cell.length_b   1.000
_cell.length_c   1.000
_cell.angle_alpha   90.00
_cell.angle_beta   90.00
_cell.angle_gamma   90.00
#
_symmetry.space_group_name_H-M   'P 1'
#
loop_
_entity.id
_entity.type
_entity.pdbx_description
1 polymer ?
#
loop_
_entity_poly.entity_id
_entity_poly.type
_entity_poly.pdbx_seq_one_letter_code
_entity_poly.pdbx_strand_id
1 'polypeptide(L)'
;MVANEGDYTCVATNKLGKDERKVSVKVGPNIPKIHLKSQSLVTVKLGESAKLSCQATGEPSPKITWISPKNDMISMSSDKFQILEDGMLVNNVKLADEGKYACVAQNSAGNDVKNMNLEVEHQEPYINDMKGKSTAKVLAVSYQTALLDCRAEGKPQPRVWWVTPYDHSKTDEGSYMCLAKSNLGEASLLVELDVASLAEKPNIVKFLSWFTVSPSTLLQLY
;
A
#
# COMPACT_ATOMS: atom_id res chain seq x y z
N MET A 1 12.37 -0.35 37.61
CA MET A 1 11.89 -1.22 38.70
C MET A 1 10.91 -2.19 38.08
N VAL A 2 11.33 -3.44 37.86
CA VAL A 2 10.40 -4.52 37.47
C VAL A 2 9.53 -4.80 38.70
N ALA A 3 8.23 -5.04 38.50
CA ALA A 3 7.21 -5.05 39.58
C ALA A 3 7.45 -6.03 40.76
N ASN A 4 8.49 -6.87 40.70
CA ASN A 4 8.84 -7.88 41.71
C ASN A 4 10.27 -7.77 42.26
N GLU A 5 11.03 -6.74 41.87
CA GLU A 5 12.36 -6.48 42.42
C GLU A 5 12.24 -5.49 43.59
N GLY A 6 12.82 -5.84 44.74
CA GLY A 6 12.75 -5.01 45.93
C GLY A 6 13.04 -5.77 47.22
N ASP A 7 13.06 -5.03 48.32
CA ASP A 7 13.24 -5.59 49.65
C ASP A 7 11.88 -5.92 50.26
N TYR A 8 11.62 -7.20 50.48
CA TYR A 8 10.41 -7.71 51.10
C TYR A 8 10.69 -7.99 52.58
N THR A 9 9.80 -7.53 53.46
CA THR A 9 9.90 -7.79 54.91
C THR A 9 8.75 -8.67 55.34
N CYS A 10 9.06 -9.86 55.87
CA CYS A 10 8.09 -10.69 56.56
C CYS A 10 8.03 -10.26 58.02
N VAL A 11 6.83 -10.00 58.52
CA VAL A 11 6.60 -9.56 59.90
C VAL A 11 5.64 -10.53 60.58
N ALA A 12 6.09 -11.15 61.68
CA ALA A 12 5.26 -12.00 62.53
C ALA A 12 5.00 -11.28 63.86
N THR A 13 3.73 -11.17 64.26
CA THR A 13 3.37 -10.46 65.50
C THR A 13 2.38 -11.29 66.31
N ASN A 14 2.58 -11.35 67.63
CA ASN A 14 1.63 -11.90 68.59
C ASN A 14 1.50 -10.96 69.80
N LYS A 15 0.71 -11.36 70.81
CA LYS A 15 0.48 -10.55 72.02
C LYS A 15 1.73 -10.29 72.87
N LEU A 16 2.81 -11.04 72.64
CA LEU A 16 4.05 -10.99 73.41
C LEU A 16 5.19 -10.29 72.65
N GLY A 17 5.05 -10.05 71.35
CA GLY A 17 6.09 -9.36 70.58
C GLY A 17 5.93 -9.43 69.06
N LYS A 18 6.90 -8.82 68.38
CA LYS A 18 7.04 -8.74 66.94
C LYS A 18 8.41 -9.28 66.54
N ASP A 19 8.47 -10.11 65.52
CA ASP A 19 9.70 -10.53 64.85
C ASP A 19 9.62 -10.18 63.35
N GLU A 20 10.76 -9.88 62.74
CA GLU A 20 10.80 -9.51 61.33
C GLU A 20 12.05 -10.03 60.60
N ARG A 21 11.87 -10.41 59.33
CA ARG A 21 12.93 -10.88 58.46
C ARG A 21 12.87 -10.17 57.10
N LYS A 22 13.99 -9.60 56.68
CA LYS A 22 14.15 -8.93 55.39
C LYS A 22 14.74 -9.87 54.34
N VAL A 23 14.24 -9.80 53.12
CA VAL A 23 14.71 -10.55 51.95
C VAL A 23 14.77 -9.60 50.76
N SER A 24 15.95 -9.46 50.15
CA SER A 24 16.13 -8.73 48.90
C SER A 24 15.86 -9.67 47.73
N VAL A 25 14.85 -9.36 46.91
CA VAL A 25 14.54 -10.09 45.69
C VAL A 25 15.11 -9.32 44.51
N LYS A 26 16.02 -9.97 43.77
CA LYS A 26 16.54 -9.47 42.49
C LYS A 26 15.94 -10.28 41.36
N VAL A 27 15.36 -9.61 40.37
CA VAL A 27 14.91 -10.26 39.13
C VAL A 27 16.13 -10.41 38.22
N GLY A 28 16.46 -11.65 37.86
CA GLY A 28 17.59 -11.94 36.97
C GLY A 28 17.35 -11.42 35.55
N PRO A 29 18.42 -11.30 34.74
CA PRO A 29 18.28 -10.93 33.34
C PRO A 29 17.38 -11.96 32.63
N ASN A 30 16.47 -11.47 31.80
CA ASN A 30 15.57 -12.29 31.02
C ASN A 30 15.69 -11.99 29.54
N ILE A 31 15.45 -13.01 28.71
CA ILE A 31 15.50 -12.87 27.27
C ILE A 31 14.41 -11.91 26.78
N PRO A 32 14.65 -11.16 25.69
CA PRO A 32 13.62 -10.33 25.09
C PRO A 32 12.43 -11.18 24.67
N LYS A 33 11.23 -10.63 24.76
CA LYS A 33 9.99 -11.22 24.25
C LYS A 33 9.23 -10.19 23.46
N ILE A 34 9.05 -10.44 22.16
CA ILE A 34 8.30 -9.57 21.27
C ILE A 34 6.80 -9.83 21.43
N HIS A 35 6.06 -8.77 21.67
CA HIS A 35 4.60 -8.72 21.68
C HIS A 35 4.15 -8.15 20.34
N LEU A 36 3.70 -9.01 19.44
CA LEU A 36 3.02 -8.56 18.24
C LEU A 36 1.60 -8.15 18.60
N LYS A 37 1.13 -7.01 18.08
CA LYS A 37 -0.31 -6.77 17.97
C LYS A 37 -0.90 -7.83 17.04
N SER A 38 -2.18 -8.16 17.20
CA SER A 38 -2.87 -9.35 16.63
C SER A 38 -2.74 -9.57 15.11
N GLN A 39 -2.11 -8.67 14.36
CA GLN A 39 -1.96 -8.75 12.91
C GLN A 39 -0.47 -8.87 12.56
N SER A 40 -0.07 -10.04 12.08
CA SER A 40 1.22 -10.26 11.40
C SER A 40 1.18 -9.84 9.93
N LEU A 41 0.03 -9.37 9.43
CA LEU A 41 -0.17 -8.85 8.09
C LEU A 41 -0.61 -7.38 8.18
N VAL A 42 0.09 -6.50 7.47
CA VAL A 42 -0.25 -5.09 7.32
C VAL A 42 -0.52 -4.82 5.84
N THR A 43 -1.73 -4.36 5.53
CA THR A 43 -2.10 -3.95 4.17
C THR A 43 -2.12 -2.43 4.07
N VAL A 44 -1.55 -1.86 3.01
CA VAL A 44 -1.42 -0.39 2.84
C VAL A 44 -1.64 0.03 1.39
N LYS A 45 -2.19 1.23 1.18
CA LYS A 45 -2.26 1.80 -0.16
C LYS A 45 -0.88 2.23 -0.66
N LEU A 46 -0.72 2.16 -1.97
CA LEU A 46 0.52 2.56 -2.63
C LEU A 46 0.70 4.08 -2.50
N GLY A 47 1.91 4.51 -2.14
CA GLY A 47 2.21 5.91 -1.83
C GLY A 47 1.91 6.34 -0.39
N GLU A 48 1.13 5.57 0.37
CA GLU A 48 0.89 5.83 1.79
C GLU A 48 2.01 5.25 2.66
N SER A 49 1.98 5.55 3.97
CA SER A 49 2.93 5.01 4.95
C SER A 49 2.32 3.85 5.74
N ALA A 50 3.09 2.79 5.95
CA ALA A 50 2.67 1.63 6.74
C ALA A 50 3.40 1.56 8.08
N LYS A 51 2.69 1.27 9.17
CA LYS A 51 3.29 1.06 10.50
C LYS A 51 3.41 -0.43 10.81
N LEU A 52 4.64 -0.92 10.91
CA LEU A 52 4.96 -2.25 11.40
C LEU A 52 5.16 -2.18 12.91
N SER A 53 4.21 -2.72 13.69
CA SER A 53 4.26 -2.64 15.15
C SER A 53 5.16 -3.72 15.72
N CYS A 54 6.14 -3.34 16.54
CA CYS A 54 6.96 -4.28 17.28
C CYS A 54 7.33 -3.68 18.63
N GLN A 55 6.88 -4.33 19.70
CA GLN A 55 7.24 -3.98 21.07
C GLN A 55 7.83 -5.21 21.72
N ALA A 56 8.87 -5.02 22.52
CA ALA A 56 9.52 -6.11 23.23
C ALA A 56 9.70 -5.76 24.70
N THR A 57 9.49 -6.75 25.56
CA THR A 57 9.85 -6.68 26.98
C THR A 57 11.12 -7.48 27.20
N GLY A 58 12.03 -7.02 28.05
CA GLY A 58 13.22 -7.75 28.42
C GLY A 58 13.99 -6.99 29.50
N GLU A 59 14.79 -7.69 30.29
CA GLU A 59 15.68 -7.11 31.30
C GLU A 59 17.10 -7.64 31.06
N PRO A 60 18.08 -6.80 30.70
CA PRO A 60 17.95 -5.37 30.42
C PRO A 60 17.06 -5.05 29.21
N SER A 61 16.55 -3.82 29.13
CA SER A 61 15.69 -3.36 28.03
C SER A 61 16.29 -3.69 26.66
N PRO A 62 15.54 -4.38 25.77
CA PRO A 62 16.07 -4.82 24.49
C PRO A 62 16.20 -3.68 23.48
N LYS A 63 17.25 -3.75 22.66
CA LYS A 63 17.38 -2.95 21.45
C LYS A 63 16.59 -3.61 20.32
N ILE A 64 15.76 -2.83 19.64
CA ILE A 64 15.00 -3.29 18.47
C ILE A 64 15.75 -2.91 17.19
N THR A 65 15.86 -3.87 16.27
CA THR A 65 16.36 -3.70 14.91
C THR A 65 15.44 -4.41 13.94
N TRP A 66 15.47 -4.00 12.67
CA TRP A 66 14.60 -4.53 11.63
C TRP A 66 15.42 -5.15 10.51
N ILE A 67 14.85 -6.15 9.84
CA ILE A 67 15.40 -6.76 8.63
C ILE A 67 14.35 -6.60 7.53
N SER A 68 14.76 -6.02 6.40
CA SER A 68 13.91 -5.84 5.23
C SER A 68 13.65 -7.17 4.51
N PRO A 69 12.65 -7.23 3.60
CA PRO A 69 12.43 -8.40 2.74
C PRO A 69 13.65 -8.75 1.85
N LYS A 70 14.57 -7.81 1.66
CA LYS A 70 15.82 -7.97 0.92
C LYS A 70 17.01 -8.39 1.80
N ASN A 71 16.74 -8.71 3.07
CA ASN A 71 17.72 -9.02 4.11
C ASN A 71 18.64 -7.86 4.52
N ASP A 72 18.26 -6.61 4.23
CA ASP A 72 19.00 -5.43 4.70
C ASP A 72 18.67 -5.14 6.17
N MET A 73 19.70 -4.90 6.98
CA MET A 73 19.51 -4.47 8.37
C MET A 73 19.13 -2.99 8.44
N ILE A 74 18.04 -2.68 9.12
CA ILE A 74 17.53 -1.34 9.35
C ILE A 74 17.63 -1.06 10.86
N SER A 75 18.58 -0.22 11.24
CA SER A 75 18.86 0.14 12.64
C SER A 75 18.83 1.65 12.91
N MET A 76 18.64 2.48 11.88
CA MET A 76 18.55 3.93 11.98
C MET A 76 17.42 4.45 11.10
N SER A 77 16.84 5.59 11.48
CA SER A 77 15.83 6.28 10.67
C SER A 77 16.44 6.87 9.40
N SER A 78 15.66 6.89 8.34
CA SER A 78 15.92 7.45 7.01
C SER A 78 14.61 7.99 6.44
N ASP A 79 14.66 8.59 5.24
CA ASP A 79 13.44 9.02 4.54
C ASP A 79 12.46 7.86 4.30
N LYS A 80 13.00 6.66 4.02
CA LYS A 80 12.20 5.46 3.73
C LYS A 80 11.68 4.77 4.99
N PHE A 81 12.50 4.66 6.03
CA PHE A 81 12.20 3.91 7.24
C PHE A 81 12.38 4.80 8.46
N GLN A 82 11.32 5.00 9.26
CA GLN A 82 11.40 5.76 10.51
C GLN A 82 11.22 4.80 11.69
N ILE A 83 12.24 4.70 12.54
CA ILE A 83 12.19 3.86 13.75
C ILE A 83 11.46 4.63 14.85
N LEU A 84 10.46 3.98 15.43
CA LEU A 84 9.61 4.48 16.51
C LEU A 84 9.81 3.62 17.77
N GLU A 85 9.32 4.09 18.91
CA GLU A 85 9.38 3.32 20.17
C GLU A 85 8.53 2.04 20.11
N ASP A 86 7.41 2.07 19.39
CA ASP A 86 6.47 0.95 19.28
C ASP A 86 6.49 0.24 17.91
N GLY A 87 7.48 0.53 17.06
CA GLY A 87 7.58 -0.09 15.76
C GLY A 87 8.46 0.63 14.75
N MET A 88 8.15 0.45 13.47
CA MET A 88 8.78 1.15 12.36
C MET A 88 7.71 1.64 11.37
N LEU A 89 7.85 2.86 10.88
CA LEU A 89 7.07 3.38 9.77
C LEU A 89 7.84 3.19 8.46
N VAL A 90 7.19 2.63 7.45
CA VAL A 90 7.68 2.55 6.07
C VAL A 90 6.97 3.64 5.28
N ASN A 91 7.69 4.67 4.82
CA ASN A 91 7.11 5.82 4.13
C ASN A 91 6.97 5.57 2.63
N ASN A 92 5.95 6.16 2.00
CA ASN A 92 5.75 6.14 0.55
C ASN A 92 5.91 4.72 -0.03
N VAL A 93 5.05 3.82 0.41
CA VAL A 93 5.14 2.38 0.10
C VAL A 93 4.99 2.15 -1.40
N LYS A 94 5.92 1.35 -1.94
CA LYS A 94 5.98 0.90 -3.33
C LYS A 94 5.79 -0.62 -3.36
N LEU A 95 5.45 -1.17 -4.53
CA LEU A 95 5.35 -2.62 -4.73
C LEU A 95 6.66 -3.35 -4.36
N ALA A 96 7.82 -2.73 -4.59
CA ALA A 96 9.11 -3.32 -4.25
C ALA A 96 9.41 -3.39 -2.73
N ASP A 97 8.57 -2.76 -1.89
CA ASP A 97 8.70 -2.80 -0.43
C ASP A 97 7.85 -3.92 0.20
N GLU A 98 7.01 -4.59 -0.59
CA GLU A 98 6.21 -5.72 -0.14
C GLU A 98 7.10 -6.88 0.34
N GLY A 99 6.53 -7.65 1.26
CA GLY A 99 7.12 -8.90 1.71
C GLY A 99 7.32 -8.94 3.21
N LYS A 100 8.19 -9.86 3.62
CA LYS A 100 8.37 -10.26 5.00
C LYS A 100 9.46 -9.43 5.67
N TYR A 101 9.06 -8.60 6.62
CA TYR A 101 9.96 -7.90 7.53
C TYR A 101 10.16 -8.70 8.80
N ALA A 102 11.37 -8.66 9.37
CA ALA A 102 11.63 -9.24 10.69
C ALA A 102 11.99 -8.15 11.68
N CYS A 103 11.32 -8.15 12.84
CA CYS A 103 11.74 -7.39 14.01
C CYS A 103 12.61 -8.29 14.89
N VAL A 104 13.77 -7.79 15.28
CA VAL A 104 14.75 -8.45 16.13
C VAL A 104 14.92 -7.64 17.39
N ALA A 105 14.55 -8.22 18.54
CA ALA A 105 14.77 -7.64 19.85
C ALA A 105 15.94 -8.34 20.53
N GLN A 106 16.97 -7.60 20.94
CA GLN A 106 18.20 -8.14 21.49
C GLN A 106 18.62 -7.44 22.78
N ASN A 107 19.01 -8.22 23.79
CA ASN A 107 19.69 -7.74 24.99
C ASN A 107 20.87 -8.66 25.35
N SER A 108 21.51 -8.45 26.51
CA SER A 108 22.64 -9.27 26.97
C SER A 108 22.26 -10.72 27.35
N ALA A 109 20.98 -11.01 27.58
CA ALA A 109 20.49 -12.34 27.93
C ALA A 109 20.17 -13.18 26.68
N GLY A 110 19.88 -12.54 25.53
CA GLY A 110 19.58 -13.22 24.28
C GLY A 110 18.81 -12.34 23.29
N ASN A 111 18.07 -12.99 22.39
CA ASN A 111 17.26 -12.33 21.38
C ASN A 111 15.92 -13.06 21.13
N ASP A 112 14.96 -12.33 20.57
CA ASP A 112 13.72 -12.85 20.01
C ASP A 112 13.49 -12.21 18.63
N VAL A 113 12.85 -12.95 17.73
CA VAL A 113 12.62 -12.54 16.35
C VAL A 113 11.18 -12.83 15.96
N LYS A 114 10.52 -11.83 15.39
CA LYS A 114 9.16 -11.94 14.88
C LYS A 114 9.03 -11.37 13.50
N ASN A 115 8.23 -12.05 12.68
CA ASN A 115 8.03 -11.68 11.29
C ASN A 115 6.66 -11.02 11.11
N MET A 116 6.60 -10.04 10.21
CA MET A 116 5.40 -9.39 9.72
C MET A 116 5.44 -9.30 8.20
N ASN A 117 4.30 -9.45 7.55
CA ASN A 117 4.16 -9.26 6.12
C ASN A 117 3.56 -7.87 5.86
N LEU A 118 4.20 -7.12 4.97
CA LEU A 118 3.66 -5.90 4.39
C LEU A 118 3.14 -6.25 2.99
N GLU A 119 1.86 -5.98 2.76
CA GLU A 119 1.21 -6.13 1.45
C GLU A 119 0.64 -4.78 1.01
N VAL A 120 0.78 -4.47 -0.27
CA VAL A 120 0.13 -3.34 -0.89
C VAL A 120 -1.30 -3.75 -1.24
N GLU A 121 -2.25 -2.89 -0.93
CA GLU A 121 -3.66 -3.12 -1.26
C GLU A 121 -3.80 -3.32 -2.78
N HIS A 122 -4.27 -4.52 -3.11
CA HIS A 122 -4.63 -4.94 -4.45
C HIS A 122 -5.95 -4.30 -4.86
N GLN A 123 -6.06 -3.92 -6.12
CA GLN A 123 -7.24 -3.25 -6.66
C GLN A 123 -7.56 -3.82 -8.02
N GLU A 124 -8.81 -4.26 -8.19
CA GLU A 124 -9.30 -4.68 -9.50
C GLU A 124 -9.19 -3.55 -10.53
N PRO A 125 -9.00 -3.87 -11.82
CA PRO A 125 -8.98 -2.86 -12.86
C PRO A 125 -10.26 -2.03 -12.86
N TYR A 126 -10.13 -0.72 -13.04
CA TYR A 126 -11.25 0.18 -13.29
C TYR A 126 -10.83 1.24 -14.31
N ILE A 127 -11.78 1.70 -15.12
CA ILE A 127 -11.53 2.71 -16.15
C ILE A 127 -12.01 4.07 -15.61
N ASN A 128 -11.14 5.07 -15.64
CA ASN A 128 -11.32 6.39 -15.03
C ASN A 128 -12.36 7.29 -15.70
N ASP A 129 -13.19 6.76 -16.58
CA ASP A 129 -14.07 7.61 -17.38
C ASP A 129 -15.27 8.13 -16.57
N MET A 130 -15.44 9.45 -16.63
CA MET A 130 -16.57 10.29 -16.22
C MET A 130 -17.54 9.71 -15.18
N LYS A 131 -17.04 9.45 -13.97
CA LYS A 131 -17.84 9.10 -12.77
C LYS A 131 -18.48 7.70 -12.83
N GLY A 132 -17.74 6.68 -13.26
CA GLY A 132 -18.17 5.28 -13.12
C GLY A 132 -19.28 4.88 -14.10
N LYS A 133 -19.37 5.55 -15.24
CA LYS A 133 -20.24 5.13 -16.34
C LYS A 133 -19.50 4.10 -17.18
N SER A 134 -20.19 3.01 -17.50
CA SER A 134 -19.72 1.99 -18.45
C SER A 134 -19.85 2.40 -19.92
N THR A 135 -20.37 3.62 -20.17
CA THR A 135 -20.58 4.16 -21.51
C THR A 135 -20.13 5.63 -21.61
N ALA A 136 -19.45 5.95 -22.71
CA ALA A 136 -19.01 7.31 -23.08
C ALA A 136 -19.51 7.66 -24.47
N LYS A 137 -19.75 8.95 -24.72
CA LYS A 137 -20.13 9.47 -26.04
C LYS A 137 -19.11 10.50 -26.48
N VAL A 138 -18.57 10.31 -27.67
CA VAL A 138 -17.60 11.22 -28.29
C VAL A 138 -18.20 11.75 -29.58
N LEU A 139 -18.18 13.07 -29.74
CA LEU A 139 -18.59 13.72 -30.98
C LEU A 139 -17.36 14.19 -31.73
N ALA A 140 -17.06 13.54 -32.85
CA ALA A 140 -16.01 13.95 -33.77
C ALA A 140 -16.57 14.87 -34.87
N VAL A 141 -15.68 15.54 -35.57
CA VAL A 141 -15.99 16.34 -36.75
C VAL A 141 -15.38 15.65 -37.95
N SER A 142 -16.14 15.54 -39.03
CA SER A 142 -15.67 14.93 -40.29
C SER A 142 -14.35 15.56 -40.76
N TYR A 143 -13.41 14.72 -41.20
CA TYR A 143 -12.05 15.07 -41.61
C TYR A 143 -11.16 15.65 -40.50
N GLN A 144 -11.52 15.45 -39.23
CA GLN A 144 -10.67 15.74 -38.07
C GLN A 144 -10.35 14.46 -37.31
N THR A 145 -9.12 14.37 -36.82
CA THR A 145 -8.69 13.27 -35.97
C THR A 145 -9.45 13.27 -34.65
N ALA A 146 -10.12 12.15 -34.35
CA ALA A 146 -10.67 11.87 -33.04
C ALA A 146 -9.65 11.08 -32.21
N LEU A 147 -9.55 11.41 -30.91
CA LEU A 147 -8.77 10.65 -29.95
C LEU A 147 -9.72 10.02 -28.94
N LEU A 148 -9.76 8.69 -28.93
CA LEU A 148 -10.46 7.95 -27.89
C LEU A 148 -9.45 7.65 -26.77
N ASP A 149 -9.65 8.31 -25.63
CA ASP A 149 -8.82 8.10 -24.44
C ASP A 149 -9.47 7.04 -23.54
N CYS A 150 -8.68 6.06 -23.12
CA CYS A 150 -9.09 5.08 -22.13
C CYS A 150 -7.97 4.89 -21.13
N ARG A 151 -8.20 5.36 -19.91
CA ARG A 151 -7.25 5.23 -18.81
C ARG A 151 -7.80 4.27 -17.79
N ALA A 152 -7.08 3.18 -17.57
CA ALA A 152 -7.40 2.23 -16.53
C ALA A 152 -6.38 2.27 -15.41
N GLU A 153 -6.86 2.12 -14.20
CA GLU A 153 -6.09 1.97 -12.98
C GLU A 153 -6.40 0.63 -12.34
N GLY A 154 -5.50 0.14 -11.50
CA GLY A 154 -5.61 -1.16 -10.85
C GLY A 154 -4.25 -1.63 -10.37
N LYS A 155 -4.26 -2.55 -9.41
CA LYS A 155 -3.05 -3.22 -8.91
C LYS A 155 -3.27 -4.71 -8.82
N PRO A 156 -2.55 -5.52 -9.61
CA PRO A 156 -1.48 -5.14 -10.54
C PRO A 156 -1.93 -4.26 -11.71
N GLN A 157 -1.00 -3.50 -12.30
CA GLN A 157 -1.32 -2.56 -13.37
C GLN A 157 -1.98 -3.29 -14.55
N PRO A 158 -3.21 -2.89 -14.94
CA PRO A 158 -3.93 -3.59 -15.99
C PRO A 158 -3.34 -3.32 -17.37
N ARG A 159 -3.44 -4.31 -18.25
CA ARG A 159 -3.21 -4.11 -19.68
C ARG A 159 -4.46 -3.49 -20.28
N VAL A 160 -4.30 -2.44 -21.09
CA VAL A 160 -5.40 -1.74 -21.77
C VAL A 160 -5.32 -1.97 -23.27
N TRP A 161 -6.45 -2.22 -23.93
CA TRP A 161 -6.55 -2.32 -25.38
C TRP A 161 -7.97 -2.02 -25.87
N TRP A 162 -8.10 -1.74 -27.16
CA TRP A 162 -9.36 -1.47 -27.82
C TRP A 162 -9.82 -2.66 -28.67
N VAL A 163 -11.11 -2.90 -28.71
CA VAL A 163 -11.76 -3.82 -29.64
C VAL A 163 -12.96 -3.12 -30.28
N THR A 164 -13.20 -3.38 -31.57
CA THR A 164 -14.42 -2.94 -32.24
C THR A 164 -15.35 -4.16 -32.37
N PRO A 165 -16.63 -4.06 -31.98
CA PRO A 165 -17.61 -5.10 -32.23
C PRO A 165 -18.03 -5.16 -33.71
N TYR A 166 -17.68 -4.14 -34.51
CA TYR A 166 -18.07 -4.00 -35.92
C TYR A 166 -16.89 -3.72 -36.85
N ASP A 167 -17.10 -3.96 -38.14
CA ASP A 167 -16.18 -3.58 -39.21
C ASP A 167 -16.38 -2.10 -39.57
N HIS A 168 -15.34 -1.29 -39.39
CA HIS A 168 -15.31 0.15 -39.67
C HIS A 168 -14.73 0.49 -41.05
N SER A 169 -14.69 -0.47 -41.98
CA SER A 169 -14.13 -0.28 -43.33
C SER A 169 -14.76 0.85 -44.17
N LYS A 170 -15.95 1.34 -43.78
CA LYS A 170 -16.69 2.39 -44.51
C LYS A 170 -16.87 3.69 -43.72
N THR A 171 -16.75 3.65 -42.39
CA THR A 171 -16.97 4.80 -41.52
C THR A 171 -16.31 4.54 -40.16
N ASP A 172 -15.73 5.59 -39.60
CA ASP A 172 -15.19 5.58 -38.23
C ASP A 172 -16.31 5.71 -37.18
N GLU A 173 -17.53 6.07 -37.59
CA GLU A 173 -18.68 6.14 -36.69
C GLU A 173 -19.03 4.75 -36.12
N GLY A 174 -19.45 4.71 -34.85
CA GLY A 174 -19.94 3.51 -34.19
C GLY A 174 -19.29 3.25 -32.83
N SER A 175 -19.40 2.01 -32.39
CA SER A 175 -19.06 1.63 -31.03
C SER A 175 -17.64 1.07 -30.92
N TYR A 176 -16.87 1.55 -29.94
CA TYR A 176 -15.53 1.09 -29.62
C TYR A 176 -15.52 0.62 -28.17
N MET A 177 -14.99 -0.56 -27.89
CA MET A 177 -14.90 -1.07 -26.53
C MET A 177 -13.46 -1.04 -26.05
N CYS A 178 -13.18 -0.25 -25.02
CA CYS A 178 -11.94 -0.33 -24.30
C CYS A 178 -12.01 -1.43 -23.24
N LEU A 179 -10.98 -2.26 -23.15
CA LEU A 179 -10.83 -3.33 -22.18
C LEU A 179 -9.56 -3.11 -21.35
N ALA A 180 -9.67 -3.31 -20.04
CA ALA A 180 -8.59 -3.23 -19.09
C ALA A 180 -8.57 -4.49 -18.22
N LYS A 181 -7.48 -5.27 -18.27
CA LYS A 181 -7.41 -6.58 -17.59
C LYS A 181 -6.15 -6.74 -16.75
N SER A 182 -6.32 -7.32 -15.57
CA SER A 182 -5.24 -7.81 -14.71
C SER A 182 -5.50 -9.27 -14.34
N ASN A 183 -4.64 -9.85 -13.49
CA ASN A 183 -4.88 -11.17 -12.89
C ASN A 183 -5.99 -11.18 -11.84
N LEU A 184 -6.47 -10.01 -11.40
CA LEU A 184 -7.53 -9.89 -10.41
C LEU A 184 -8.91 -9.64 -11.01
N GLY A 185 -8.98 -9.13 -12.25
CA GLY A 185 -10.26 -8.81 -12.86
C GLY A 185 -10.14 -8.16 -14.23
N GLU A 186 -11.27 -7.68 -14.72
CA GLU A 186 -11.42 -7.02 -16.01
C GLU A 186 -12.44 -5.88 -15.90
N ALA A 187 -12.15 -4.74 -16.52
CA ALA A 187 -13.05 -3.61 -16.69
C ALA A 187 -13.21 -3.28 -18.17
N SER A 188 -14.39 -2.79 -18.54
CA SER A 188 -14.72 -2.44 -19.92
C SER A 188 -15.44 -1.10 -19.98
N LEU A 189 -15.17 -0.33 -21.03
CA LEU A 189 -15.84 0.92 -21.35
C LEU A 189 -16.29 0.89 -22.81
N LEU A 190 -17.59 1.08 -23.03
CA LEU A 190 -18.14 1.25 -24.37
C LEU A 190 -18.12 2.74 -24.74
N VAL A 191 -17.52 3.07 -25.86
CA VAL A 191 -17.43 4.43 -26.40
C VAL A 191 -18.21 4.50 -27.69
N GLU A 192 -19.26 5.30 -27.71
CA GLU A 192 -20.03 5.60 -28.91
C GLU A 192 -19.42 6.85 -29.59
N LEU A 193 -18.99 6.70 -30.83
CA LEU A 193 -18.43 7.78 -31.65
C LEU A 193 -19.44 8.21 -32.70
N ASP A 194 -19.92 9.46 -32.58
CA ASP A 194 -20.76 10.13 -33.56
C ASP A 194 -19.90 11.09 -34.39
N VAL A 195 -20.08 11.14 -35.72
CA VAL A 195 -19.32 12.03 -36.61
C VAL A 195 -20.21 13.13 -37.18
N ALA A 196 -20.01 14.38 -36.73
CA ALA A 196 -20.73 15.53 -37.25
C ALA A 196 -20.17 16.01 -38.59
N SER A 197 -21.05 16.31 -39.55
CA SER A 197 -20.65 16.95 -40.80
C SER A 197 -20.23 18.42 -40.59
N LEU A 198 -19.24 18.90 -41.35
CA LEU A 198 -18.81 20.29 -41.30
C LEU A 198 -19.91 21.29 -41.73
N ALA A 199 -20.98 20.82 -42.39
CA ALA A 199 -22.09 21.65 -42.84
C ALA A 199 -23.02 22.07 -41.68
N GLU A 200 -22.87 21.47 -40.50
CA GLU A 200 -23.61 21.80 -39.29
C GLU A 200 -22.65 22.18 -38.15
N LYS A 201 -22.17 23.41 -38.11
CA LYS A 201 -21.86 24.05 -36.81
C LYS A 201 -21.83 25.58 -36.91
N PRO A 202 -22.74 26.28 -36.22
CA PRO A 202 -22.47 27.63 -35.77
C PRO A 202 -21.44 27.58 -34.65
N ASN A 203 -20.28 28.19 -34.86
CA ASN A 203 -19.32 28.68 -33.86
C ASN A 203 -19.03 27.79 -32.64
N ILE A 204 -18.03 26.90 -32.74
CA ILE A 204 -17.26 26.49 -31.55
C ILE A 204 -15.75 26.65 -31.83
N VAL A 205 -15.11 27.33 -30.89
CA VAL A 205 -13.81 28.00 -30.93
C VAL A 205 -12.64 27.00 -30.88
N LYS A 206 -11.58 27.29 -31.65
CA LYS A 206 -10.27 26.63 -31.61
C LYS A 206 -9.64 26.68 -30.21
N PHE A 207 -8.95 25.61 -29.80
CA PHE A 207 -7.76 25.75 -28.94
C PHE A 207 -6.59 24.89 -29.43
N LEU A 208 -5.41 25.53 -29.42
CA LEU A 208 -4.10 25.02 -29.78
C LEU A 208 -3.44 24.29 -28.60
N SER A 209 -2.53 23.37 -28.94
CA SER A 209 -1.16 23.18 -28.41
C SER A 209 -0.79 22.07 -27.39
N TRP A 210 0.13 21.21 -27.88
CA TRP A 210 1.29 20.48 -27.29
C TRP A 210 1.12 19.65 -25.98
N PHE A 211 1.41 18.33 -26.02
CA PHE A 211 2.58 17.65 -25.39
C PHE A 211 2.48 16.10 -25.34
N THR A 212 3.65 15.48 -25.54
CA THR A 212 4.19 14.15 -25.13
C THR A 212 3.57 12.82 -25.58
N VAL A 213 4.47 11.92 -26.00
CA VAL A 213 4.26 10.54 -26.49
C VAL A 213 4.44 9.51 -25.36
N SER A 214 3.55 8.48 -25.36
CA SER A 214 3.72 7.06 -24.95
C SER A 214 3.38 6.60 -23.50
N PRO A 215 2.91 5.33 -23.26
CA PRO A 215 2.54 4.25 -24.21
C PRO A 215 1.08 3.70 -24.11
N SER A 216 0.56 3.23 -25.25
CA SER A 216 -0.45 2.14 -25.43
C SER A 216 -1.95 2.34 -25.14
N THR A 217 -2.44 3.51 -24.71
CA THR A 217 -3.88 3.70 -24.38
C THR A 217 -4.73 4.44 -25.41
N LEU A 218 -4.11 5.10 -26.40
CA LEU A 218 -4.82 5.95 -27.36
C LEU A 218 -5.16 5.20 -28.65
N LEU A 219 -6.42 5.26 -29.07
CA LEU A 219 -6.84 4.92 -30.43
C LEU A 219 -7.03 6.21 -31.23
N GLN A 220 -6.35 6.28 -32.38
CA GLN A 220 -6.40 7.42 -33.29
C GLN A 220 -7.15 7.01 -34.57
N LEU A 221 -8.19 7.76 -34.91
CA LEU A 221 -9.06 7.54 -36.09
C LEU A 221 -8.93 8.73 -37.05
N TYR A 222 -9.12 8.52 -38.36
CA TYR A 222 -8.70 9.45 -39.43
C TYR A 222 -9.86 9.90 -40.33
#